data_AF-A0A358N918-F1
#
_entry.id   AF-A0A358N918-F1
#
_cell.length_a   1.000
_cell.length_b   1.000
_cell.length_c   1.000
_cell.angle_alpha   90.00
_cell.angle_beta   90.00
_cell.angle_gamma   90.00
#
_symmetry.space_group_name_H-M   'P 1'
#
loop_
_entity.id
_entity.type
_entity.pdbx_description
1 polymer ?
#
loop_
_entity_poly.entity_id
_entity_poly.type
_entity_poly.pdbx_seq_one_letter_code
_entity_poly.pdbx_strand_id
1 'polypeptide(L)'
;MRYPSLSMPEPSMHRTMIFCSLFLLGFVPASAQAADAFQVKDKTGKYADVLTPDGKPILRYMYECDTSDDAKTFDTAKVFAHVLSDDGKTTLTKGAGGKFPHHRGIFIGWNKLKQGGKSHDLWHVRNTVQKHREFEETEATDKGARLTALIDWIGVDGTPVLEEKRTYQVTSQDNAYSVIDFTSTLTATQGDVELNGDPEHAGVQFRPSQQVAENKSAAYTFHKEGIDPKQDRDLPWVAESFQVGDDWWSVQHMNHPSNPKGARWSAYRDYGRFGPFTVVTIANGESVTFRYRFRVTKGKSQDREQLQASFDQYRPKQSRDQ
;
A
#
# COMPACT_ATOMS: atom_id res chain seq x y z
N MET A 1 59.17 -24.56 -79.63
CA MET A 1 60.45 -25.23 -79.32
C MET A 1 60.26 -26.13 -78.12
N ARG A 2 60.82 -27.34 -78.18
CA ARG A 2 60.76 -28.40 -77.15
C ARG A 2 61.73 -28.16 -75.98
N TYR A 3 61.49 -28.94 -74.91
CA TYR A 3 62.39 -29.50 -73.87
C TYR A 3 62.26 -28.89 -72.44
N PRO A 4 62.43 -29.72 -71.38
CA PRO A 4 61.32 -30.08 -70.49
C PRO A 4 61.66 -30.08 -68.98
N SER A 5 60.67 -30.48 -68.18
CA SER A 5 60.69 -31.17 -66.88
C SER A 5 61.92 -31.08 -65.96
N LEU A 6 61.68 -30.64 -64.73
CA LEU A 6 62.32 -31.21 -63.55
C LEU A 6 61.31 -31.24 -62.39
N SER A 7 60.98 -32.45 -61.97
CA SER A 7 60.21 -32.80 -60.78
C SER A 7 61.06 -32.61 -59.52
N MET A 8 60.49 -32.06 -58.46
CA MET A 8 60.98 -32.23 -57.09
C MET A 8 59.80 -32.44 -56.11
N PRO A 9 60.00 -33.23 -55.04
CA PRO A 9 58.94 -33.94 -54.33
C PRO A 9 58.17 -33.09 -53.33
N GLU A 10 56.94 -33.53 -53.02
CA GLU A 10 56.05 -32.94 -52.03
C GLU A 10 56.62 -32.98 -50.59
N PRO A 11 56.48 -31.89 -49.82
CA PRO A 11 56.51 -31.95 -48.37
C PRO A 11 55.10 -32.20 -47.81
N SER A 12 54.96 -33.22 -46.97
CA SER A 12 53.71 -33.59 -46.29
C SER A 12 53.15 -32.43 -45.46
N MET A 13 51.97 -31.93 -45.82
CA MET A 13 51.20 -31.03 -44.95
C MET A 13 50.58 -31.82 -43.79
N HIS A 14 51.18 -31.75 -42.61
CA HIS A 14 50.47 -32.07 -41.36
C HIS A 14 49.47 -30.94 -41.08
N ARG A 15 48.18 -31.21 -41.29
CA ARG A 15 47.07 -30.34 -40.87
C ARG A 15 46.97 -30.38 -39.33
N THR A 16 47.56 -29.40 -38.66
CA THR A 16 47.24 -29.12 -37.26
C THR A 16 45.85 -28.48 -37.20
N MET A 17 44.82 -29.26 -36.87
CA MET A 17 43.52 -28.71 -36.50
C MET A 17 43.64 -28.04 -35.13
N ILE A 18 43.62 -26.70 -35.11
CA ILE A 18 43.43 -25.93 -33.89
C ILE A 18 41.94 -26.00 -33.54
N PHE A 19 41.59 -26.81 -32.55
CA PHE A 19 40.28 -26.78 -31.90
C PHE A 19 40.20 -25.50 -31.05
N CYS A 20 39.59 -24.44 -31.58
CA CYS A 20 39.13 -23.31 -30.77
C CYS A 20 37.94 -23.78 -29.93
N SER A 21 38.20 -24.20 -28.70
CA SER A 21 37.16 -24.42 -27.68
C SER A 21 36.50 -23.09 -27.33
N LEU A 22 35.32 -22.83 -27.90
CA LEU A 22 34.41 -21.80 -27.37
C LEU A 22 34.00 -22.22 -25.96
N PHE A 23 34.54 -21.56 -24.94
CA PHE A 23 33.97 -21.58 -23.59
C PHE A 23 32.65 -20.80 -23.61
N LEU A 24 31.52 -21.51 -23.75
CA LEU A 24 30.24 -20.97 -23.34
C LEU A 24 30.25 -20.83 -21.81
N LEU A 25 30.41 -19.61 -21.32
CA LEU A 25 30.06 -19.26 -19.94
C LEU A 25 28.55 -19.42 -19.78
N GLY A 26 28.13 -20.58 -19.29
CA GLY A 26 26.75 -20.79 -18.85
C GLY A 26 26.44 -19.85 -17.69
N PHE A 27 25.56 -18.88 -17.92
CA PHE A 27 24.90 -18.14 -16.84
C PHE A 27 24.03 -19.13 -16.07
N VAL A 28 24.51 -19.59 -14.92
CA VAL A 28 23.65 -20.28 -13.95
C VAL A 28 22.78 -19.20 -13.30
N PRO A 29 21.45 -19.21 -13.47
CA PRO A 29 20.60 -18.29 -12.73
C PRO A 29 20.79 -18.56 -11.24
N ALA A 30 21.15 -17.53 -10.49
CA ALA A 30 21.19 -17.61 -9.04
C ALA A 30 19.76 -17.89 -8.55
N SER A 31 19.51 -19.11 -8.09
CA SER A 31 18.30 -19.45 -7.36
C SER A 31 18.26 -18.54 -6.13
N ALA A 32 17.36 -17.55 -6.13
CA ALA A 32 17.10 -16.74 -4.95
C ALA A 32 16.62 -17.69 -3.85
N GLN A 33 17.47 -17.95 -2.86
CA GLN A 33 17.10 -18.75 -1.71
C GLN A 33 16.01 -17.98 -0.95
N ALA A 34 14.85 -18.62 -0.75
CA ALA A 34 13.80 -18.09 0.10
C ALA A 34 14.41 -17.79 1.48
N ALA A 35 14.08 -16.62 2.02
CA ALA A 35 14.49 -16.27 3.38
C ALA A 35 13.61 -17.02 4.37
N ASP A 36 14.12 -17.32 5.57
CA ASP A 36 13.34 -17.96 6.63
C ASP A 36 12.34 -16.99 7.31
N ALA A 37 12.38 -15.70 6.96
CA ALA A 37 11.59 -14.65 7.59
C ALA A 37 11.16 -13.57 6.59
N PHE A 38 10.19 -12.75 7.01
CA PHE A 38 9.85 -11.52 6.30
C PHE A 38 11.05 -10.58 6.24
N GLN A 39 11.01 -9.60 5.33
CA GLN A 39 12.03 -8.56 5.22
C GLN A 39 11.39 -7.19 4.98
N VAL A 40 12.04 -6.13 5.45
CA VAL A 40 11.76 -4.76 5.02
C VAL A 40 12.93 -4.29 4.15
N LYS A 41 12.69 -3.97 2.88
CA LYS A 41 13.70 -3.45 1.96
C LYS A 41 13.35 -2.04 1.53
N ASP A 42 14.15 -1.08 1.96
CA ASP A 42 14.03 0.31 1.55
C ASP A 42 14.75 0.56 0.22
N LYS A 43 14.06 1.23 -0.70
CA LYS A 43 14.65 1.95 -1.82
C LYS A 43 14.59 3.43 -1.48
N THR A 44 15.67 3.90 -0.87
CA THR A 44 15.75 5.22 -0.24
C THR A 44 15.25 6.35 -1.13
N GLY A 45 14.34 7.16 -0.58
CA GLY A 45 13.71 8.29 -1.25
C GLY A 45 12.62 7.92 -2.27
N LYS A 46 12.25 6.64 -2.38
CA LYS A 46 11.23 6.15 -3.33
C LYS A 46 10.12 5.36 -2.65
N TYR A 47 10.45 4.20 -2.11
CA TYR A 47 9.49 3.30 -1.47
C TYR A 47 10.20 2.26 -0.61
N ALA A 48 9.49 1.65 0.34
CA ALA A 48 9.95 0.48 1.08
C ALA A 48 9.00 -0.70 0.87
N ASP A 49 9.56 -1.88 0.60
CA ASP A 49 8.81 -3.12 0.42
C ASP A 49 8.88 -3.98 1.68
N VAL A 50 7.72 -4.47 2.12
CA VAL A 50 7.63 -5.64 2.99
C VAL A 50 7.60 -6.87 2.10
N LEU A 51 8.61 -7.72 2.23
CA LEU A 51 8.73 -8.98 1.49
C LEU A 51 8.32 -10.15 2.38
N THR A 52 7.60 -11.10 1.80
CA THR A 52 7.35 -12.43 2.37
C THR A 52 8.62 -13.28 2.36
N PRO A 53 8.66 -14.40 3.11
CA PRO A 53 9.78 -15.34 3.11
C PRO A 53 10.22 -15.83 1.71
N ASP A 54 9.29 -15.98 0.76
CA ASP A 54 9.59 -16.34 -0.64
C ASP A 54 10.13 -15.16 -1.48
N GLY A 55 10.41 -14.01 -0.85
CA GLY A 55 11.03 -12.84 -1.46
C GLY A 55 10.08 -11.94 -2.25
N LYS A 56 8.76 -12.19 -2.21
CA LYS A 56 7.78 -11.39 -2.93
C LYS A 56 7.28 -10.22 -2.09
N PRO A 57 7.13 -9.01 -2.68
CA PRO A 57 6.56 -7.89 -1.96
C PRO A 57 5.05 -8.10 -1.76
N ILE A 58 4.59 -7.89 -0.52
CA ILE A 58 3.16 -7.98 -0.15
C ILE A 58 2.58 -6.60 0.17
N LEU A 59 3.40 -5.69 0.68
CA LEU A 59 3.07 -4.29 0.93
C LEU A 59 4.22 -3.40 0.46
N ARG A 60 3.90 -2.34 -0.28
CA ARG A 60 4.87 -1.31 -0.71
C ARG A 60 4.46 0.05 -0.18
N TYR A 61 5.22 0.58 0.77
CA TYR A 61 5.06 1.93 1.30
C TYR A 61 5.72 2.94 0.36
N MET A 62 4.92 3.76 -0.30
CA MET A 62 5.34 4.80 -1.25
C MET A 62 5.56 6.12 -0.52
N TYR A 63 6.75 6.73 -0.69
CA TYR A 63 7.10 7.95 0.01
C TYR A 63 8.04 8.91 -0.75
N GLU A 64 8.26 8.66 -2.04
CA GLU A 64 8.91 9.63 -2.92
C GLU A 64 8.28 11.02 -2.76
N CYS A 65 9.10 12.06 -2.80
CA CYS A 65 8.67 13.46 -2.83
C CYS A 65 9.55 14.18 -3.86
N ASP A 66 9.10 14.18 -5.11
CA ASP A 66 9.83 14.69 -6.27
C ASP A 66 9.10 15.94 -6.81
N THR A 67 9.75 17.10 -6.65
CA THR A 67 9.21 18.40 -7.10
C THR A 67 9.93 18.92 -8.35
N SER A 68 10.52 18.03 -9.15
CA SER A 68 11.25 18.41 -10.37
C SER A 68 10.35 18.96 -11.47
N ASP A 69 9.08 18.56 -11.50
CA ASP A 69 8.03 19.11 -12.35
C ASP A 69 6.64 18.98 -11.70
N ASP A 70 5.62 19.63 -12.29
CA ASP A 70 4.26 19.65 -11.75
C ASP A 70 3.59 18.26 -11.70
N ALA A 71 3.86 17.41 -12.70
CA ALA A 71 3.28 16.06 -12.76
C ALA A 71 3.89 15.18 -11.67
N LYS A 72 5.22 15.21 -11.52
CA LYS A 72 5.95 14.53 -10.45
C LYS A 72 5.55 15.04 -9.08
N THR A 73 5.40 16.36 -8.93
CA THR A 73 4.95 16.98 -7.69
C THR A 73 3.59 16.40 -7.30
N PHE A 74 2.63 16.40 -8.21
CA PHE A 74 1.30 15.85 -7.93
C PHE A 74 1.33 14.33 -7.66
N ASP A 75 2.07 13.56 -8.46
CA ASP A 75 2.12 12.10 -8.35
C ASP A 75 2.83 11.61 -7.08
N THR A 76 3.71 12.43 -6.50
CA THR A 76 4.51 12.08 -5.33
C THR A 76 4.17 12.87 -4.06
N ALA A 77 3.23 13.83 -4.10
CA ALA A 77 2.83 14.62 -2.92
C ALA A 77 2.07 13.83 -1.81
N LYS A 78 1.98 12.49 -1.92
CA LYS A 78 1.28 11.62 -0.96
C LYS A 78 2.16 10.46 -0.54
N VAL A 79 2.13 10.19 0.77
CA VAL A 79 2.59 8.93 1.33
C VAL A 79 1.41 7.96 1.40
N PHE A 80 1.54 6.76 0.84
CA PHE A 80 0.49 5.73 0.87
C PHE A 80 1.10 4.34 0.76
N ALA A 81 0.32 3.27 0.96
CA ALA A 81 0.80 1.91 0.72
C ALA A 81 0.03 1.22 -0.40
N HIS A 82 0.76 0.49 -1.24
CA HIS A 82 0.21 -0.51 -2.11
C HIS A 82 0.11 -1.87 -1.41
N VAL A 83 -0.94 -2.61 -1.70
CA VAL A 83 -1.00 -4.08 -1.53
C VAL A 83 -0.72 -4.73 -2.88
N LEU A 84 0.14 -5.74 -2.89
CA LEU A 84 0.56 -6.47 -4.08
C LEU A 84 -0.06 -7.88 -4.07
N SER A 85 -0.25 -8.48 -5.24
CA SER A 85 -0.73 -9.86 -5.38
C SER A 85 0.40 -10.89 -5.25
N ASP A 86 0.02 -12.17 -5.30
CA ASP A 86 0.88 -13.35 -5.18
C ASP A 86 1.95 -13.51 -6.28
N ASP A 87 1.84 -12.77 -7.38
CA ASP A 87 2.87 -12.64 -8.41
C ASP A 87 4.03 -11.68 -8.03
N GLY A 88 3.87 -10.91 -6.93
CA GLY A 88 4.82 -9.91 -6.46
C GLY A 88 4.98 -8.68 -7.36
N LYS A 89 4.09 -8.49 -8.35
CA LYS A 89 4.19 -7.43 -9.37
C LYS A 89 2.89 -6.66 -9.54
N THR A 90 1.77 -7.36 -9.59
CA THR A 90 0.46 -6.75 -9.80
C THR A 90 0.01 -6.06 -8.51
N THR A 91 -0.46 -4.82 -8.64
CA THR A 91 -0.96 -4.06 -7.50
C THR A 91 -2.46 -4.27 -7.35
N LEU A 92 -2.89 -4.72 -6.17
CA LEU A 92 -4.31 -4.81 -5.80
C LEU A 92 -4.92 -3.44 -5.51
N THR A 93 -4.07 -2.43 -5.42
CA THR A 93 -4.39 -1.05 -5.05
C THR A 93 -3.86 -0.08 -6.08
N LYS A 94 -4.55 1.03 -6.30
CA LYS A 94 -4.16 2.02 -7.32
C LYS A 94 -3.10 2.99 -6.80
N GLY A 95 -2.18 3.39 -7.68
CA GLY A 95 -1.18 4.44 -7.43
C GLY A 95 -1.53 5.77 -8.11
N ALA A 96 -0.50 6.49 -8.55
CA ALA A 96 -0.61 7.70 -9.37
C ALA A 96 -1.31 7.47 -10.72
N GLY A 97 -1.77 8.54 -11.37
CA GLY A 97 -2.47 8.49 -12.65
C GLY A 97 -3.88 7.88 -12.61
N GLY A 98 -4.42 7.49 -13.78
CA GLY A 98 -5.72 6.82 -13.92
C GLY A 98 -6.95 7.66 -13.50
N LYS A 99 -8.10 6.98 -13.35
CA LYS A 99 -9.37 7.62 -12.97
C LYS A 99 -9.37 7.97 -11.48
N PHE A 100 -9.72 9.21 -11.17
CA PHE A 100 -9.63 9.81 -9.83
C PHE A 100 -8.20 9.72 -9.27
N PRO A 101 -7.27 10.52 -9.83
CA PRO A 101 -5.83 10.32 -9.61
C PRO A 101 -5.35 10.65 -8.19
N HIS A 102 -6.17 11.36 -7.40
CA HIS A 102 -5.93 11.63 -5.98
C HIS A 102 -6.30 10.45 -5.05
N HIS A 103 -7.11 9.49 -5.51
CA HIS A 103 -7.37 8.25 -4.75
C HIS A 103 -6.22 7.26 -4.98
N ARG A 104 -5.53 6.90 -3.90
CA ARG A 104 -4.35 6.01 -3.92
C ARG A 104 -4.35 5.05 -2.74
N GLY A 105 -3.96 3.80 -2.97
CA GLY A 105 -3.51 2.85 -1.96
C GLY A 105 -4.40 2.66 -0.73
N ILE A 106 -3.75 2.18 0.33
CA ILE A 106 -4.11 2.47 1.71
C ILE A 106 -3.57 3.87 2.01
N PHE A 107 -4.47 4.81 2.28
CA PHE A 107 -4.13 6.22 2.44
C PHE A 107 -4.97 6.86 3.55
N ILE A 108 -4.39 7.82 4.25
CA ILE A 108 -5.07 8.67 5.22
C ILE A 108 -4.96 10.14 4.81
N GLY A 109 -6.06 10.89 4.83
CA GLY A 109 -6.07 12.31 4.50
C GLY A 109 -7.44 12.95 4.68
N TRP A 110 -7.51 14.28 4.66
CA TRP A 110 -8.78 15.03 4.68
C TRP A 110 -8.71 16.19 3.68
N ASN A 111 -9.83 16.49 3.03
CA ASN A 111 -9.92 17.63 2.11
C ASN A 111 -10.20 18.97 2.80
N LYS A 112 -10.61 18.95 4.08
CA LYS A 112 -10.91 20.16 4.87
C LYS A 112 -10.23 20.09 6.22
N LEU A 113 -8.91 20.29 6.26
CA LEU A 113 -8.21 20.58 7.52
C LEU A 113 -8.28 22.08 7.78
N LYS A 114 -8.71 22.50 8.97
CA LYS A 114 -8.66 23.92 9.37
C LYS A 114 -7.67 24.13 10.50
N GLN A 115 -6.79 25.12 10.35
CA GLN A 115 -5.83 25.54 11.37
C GLN A 115 -5.64 27.06 11.24
N GLY A 116 -5.72 27.81 12.35
CA GLY A 116 -5.40 29.25 12.35
C GLY A 116 -6.16 30.09 11.31
N GLY A 117 -7.42 29.75 11.01
CA GLY A 117 -8.25 30.43 10.00
C GLY A 117 -7.97 30.03 8.54
N LYS A 118 -7.01 29.13 8.28
CA LYS A 118 -6.69 28.59 6.95
C LYS A 118 -7.38 27.24 6.73
N SER A 119 -7.51 26.85 5.46
CA SER A 119 -8.00 25.53 5.03
C SER A 119 -6.94 24.82 4.20
N HIS A 120 -6.65 23.57 4.52
CA HIS A 120 -5.61 22.75 3.89
C HIS A 120 -6.24 21.47 3.32
N ASP A 121 -5.96 21.15 2.06
CA ASP A 121 -6.53 20.00 1.34
C ASP A 121 -5.46 18.92 1.09
N LEU A 122 -5.18 18.12 2.13
CA LEU A 122 -4.20 17.03 2.09
C LEU A 122 -4.76 15.78 1.40
N TRP A 123 -6.02 15.81 0.96
CA TRP A 123 -6.62 14.76 0.14
C TRP A 123 -6.37 14.97 -1.36
N HIS A 124 -6.52 16.18 -1.89
CA HIS A 124 -6.27 16.45 -3.30
C HIS A 124 -4.84 16.89 -3.59
N VAL A 125 -4.08 17.34 -2.57
CA VAL A 125 -2.64 17.68 -2.64
C VAL A 125 -2.25 18.61 -3.80
N ARG A 126 -3.07 19.63 -4.06
CA ARG A 126 -2.80 20.61 -5.13
C ARG A 126 -1.65 21.55 -4.79
N ASN A 127 -1.51 21.89 -3.52
CA ASN A 127 -0.54 22.85 -2.98
C ASN A 127 -0.18 22.49 -1.52
N THR A 128 -0.29 21.21 -1.18
CA THR A 128 -0.02 20.64 0.14
C THR A 128 0.63 19.27 -0.06
N VAL A 129 1.40 18.77 0.90
CA VAL A 129 2.12 17.49 0.74
C VAL A 129 2.14 16.70 2.04
N GLN A 130 2.05 15.37 1.96
CA GLN A 130 2.52 14.49 3.02
C GLN A 130 3.98 14.13 2.72
N LYS A 131 4.90 14.59 3.57
CA LYS A 131 6.34 14.41 3.38
C LYS A 131 6.86 13.41 4.39
N HIS A 132 7.33 12.26 3.91
CA HIS A 132 8.07 11.33 4.76
C HIS A 132 9.38 11.98 5.24
N ARG A 133 9.62 11.93 6.55
CA ARG A 133 10.87 12.37 7.18
C ARG A 133 11.87 11.23 7.22
N GLU A 134 11.50 10.16 7.91
CA GLU A 134 12.34 8.98 8.13
C GLU A 134 11.50 7.78 8.59
N PHE A 135 12.09 6.59 8.53
CA PHE A 135 11.61 5.45 9.29
C PHE A 135 12.10 5.56 10.72
N GLU A 136 11.17 5.72 11.66
CA GLU A 136 11.47 5.61 13.08
C GLU A 136 11.82 4.17 13.45
N GLU A 137 11.16 3.20 12.81
CA GLU A 137 11.37 1.78 13.09
C GLU A 137 11.05 0.89 11.90
N THR A 138 11.89 -0.13 11.68
CA THR A 138 11.56 -1.27 10.82
C THR A 138 11.91 -2.56 11.55
N GLU A 139 11.03 -3.54 11.46
CA GLU A 139 11.18 -4.84 12.13
C GLU A 139 10.70 -5.94 11.18
N ALA A 140 11.37 -7.09 11.20
CA ALA A 140 10.91 -8.26 10.47
C ALA A 140 11.17 -9.55 11.27
N THR A 141 10.23 -10.48 11.17
CA THR A 141 10.19 -11.76 11.89
C THR A 141 9.71 -12.86 10.94
N ASP A 142 9.66 -14.10 11.42
CA ASP A 142 9.02 -15.23 10.73
C ASP A 142 7.50 -15.04 10.54
N LYS A 143 6.86 -14.29 11.45
CA LYS A 143 5.39 -14.09 11.48
C LYS A 143 4.91 -12.82 10.81
N GLY A 144 5.82 -11.92 10.43
CA GLY A 144 5.44 -10.65 9.83
C GLY A 144 6.53 -9.60 9.90
N ALA A 145 6.20 -8.40 9.45
CA ALA A 145 7.10 -7.25 9.46
C ALA A 145 6.33 -5.96 9.74
N ARG A 146 7.06 -4.98 10.28
CA ARG A 146 6.54 -3.68 10.66
C ARG A 146 7.42 -2.59 10.08
N LEU A 147 6.78 -1.52 9.64
CA LEU A 147 7.44 -0.25 9.35
C LEU A 147 6.67 0.87 10.02
N THR A 148 7.39 1.77 10.68
CA THR A 148 6.88 2.98 11.31
C THR A 148 7.60 4.18 10.74
N ALA A 149 6.86 5.10 10.15
CA ALA A 149 7.38 6.29 9.51
C ALA A 149 6.89 7.56 10.22
N LEU A 150 7.76 8.56 10.26
CA LEU A 150 7.42 9.93 10.63
C LEU A 150 7.10 10.71 9.35
N ILE A 151 5.97 11.40 9.33
CA ILE A 151 5.44 12.10 8.15
C ILE A 151 4.98 13.49 8.57
N ASP A 152 5.43 14.53 7.87
CA ASP A 152 4.92 15.88 8.04
C ASP A 152 3.77 16.13 7.07
N TRP A 153 2.67 16.69 7.57
CA TRP A 153 1.57 17.16 6.73
C TRP A 153 1.77 18.65 6.51
N ILE A 154 2.21 19.02 5.31
CA ILE A 154 2.57 20.39 4.98
C ILE A 154 1.35 21.11 4.40
N GLY A 155 1.03 22.25 5.00
CA GLY A 155 -0.07 23.12 4.63
C GLY A 155 0.17 23.99 3.39
N VAL A 156 -0.83 24.79 3.03
CA VAL A 156 -0.81 25.69 1.86
C VAL A 156 0.22 26.81 1.94
N ASP A 157 0.72 27.08 3.15
CA ASP A 157 1.77 28.04 3.48
C ASP A 157 3.17 27.41 3.56
N GLY A 158 3.28 26.11 3.25
CA GLY A 158 4.57 25.40 3.24
C GLY A 158 5.08 25.00 4.62
N THR A 159 4.29 25.13 5.68
CA THR A 159 4.66 24.73 7.05
C THR A 159 3.90 23.47 7.50
N PRO A 160 4.45 22.66 8.42
CA PRO A 160 3.72 21.52 8.98
C PRO A 160 2.47 21.96 9.74
N VAL A 161 1.31 21.38 9.40
CA VAL A 161 0.06 21.53 10.15
C VAL A 161 -0.16 20.38 11.13
N LEU A 162 0.32 19.18 10.77
CA LEU A 162 0.32 17.99 11.61
C LEU A 162 1.65 17.27 11.44
N GLU A 163 2.08 16.63 12.52
CA GLU A 163 3.06 15.54 12.44
C GLU A 163 2.32 14.21 12.59
N GLU A 164 2.75 13.21 11.83
CA GLU A 164 2.18 11.87 11.84
C GLU A 164 3.23 10.82 12.16
N LYS A 165 2.87 9.91 13.06
CA LYS A 165 3.55 8.60 13.23
C LYS A 165 2.65 7.52 12.64
N ARG A 166 3.06 6.94 11.51
CA ARG A 166 2.28 5.95 10.75
C ARG A 166 2.98 4.60 10.78
N THR A 167 2.27 3.57 11.24
CA THR A 167 2.74 2.19 11.29
C THR A 167 1.90 1.30 10.39
N TYR A 168 2.58 0.49 9.58
CA TYR A 168 2.01 -0.70 8.94
C TYR A 168 2.65 -1.93 9.58
N GLN A 169 1.82 -2.77 10.20
CA GLN A 169 2.22 -4.09 10.67
C GLN A 169 1.57 -5.14 9.76
N VAL A 170 2.39 -5.83 8.99
CA VAL A 170 1.99 -6.98 8.19
C VAL A 170 2.18 -8.23 9.05
N THR A 171 1.16 -9.08 9.11
CA THR A 171 1.19 -10.34 9.84
C THR A 171 0.69 -11.47 8.95
N SER A 172 1.38 -12.61 9.01
CA SER A 172 0.90 -13.86 8.42
C SER A 172 -0.22 -14.44 9.29
N GLN A 173 -1.35 -14.77 8.68
CA GLN A 173 -2.48 -15.39 9.35
C GLN A 173 -3.13 -16.41 8.42
N ASP A 174 -3.54 -17.55 8.98
CA ASP A 174 -4.25 -18.59 8.22
C ASP A 174 -5.48 -18.03 7.50
N ASN A 175 -5.71 -18.51 6.28
CA ASN A 175 -6.81 -18.12 5.42
C ASN A 175 -6.86 -16.62 5.06
N ALA A 176 -5.79 -15.88 5.28
CA ALA A 176 -5.60 -14.53 4.77
C ALA A 176 -4.41 -14.55 3.79
N TYR A 177 -4.52 -13.80 2.70
CA TYR A 177 -3.36 -13.49 1.90
C TYR A 177 -2.44 -12.52 2.65
N SER A 178 -3.02 -11.49 3.29
CA SER A 178 -2.30 -10.55 4.15
C SER A 178 -3.20 -9.99 5.23
N VAL A 179 -2.67 -9.79 6.42
CA VAL A 179 -3.29 -8.96 7.46
C VAL A 179 -2.40 -7.74 7.69
N ILE A 180 -2.98 -6.55 7.50
CA ILE A 180 -2.26 -5.28 7.59
C ILE A 180 -2.95 -4.45 8.67
N ASP A 181 -2.31 -4.33 9.82
CA ASP A 181 -2.69 -3.37 10.84
C ASP A 181 -2.11 -2.00 10.51
N PHE A 182 -2.98 -1.03 10.33
CA PHE A 182 -2.67 0.36 10.09
C PHE A 182 -2.91 1.16 11.36
N THR A 183 -1.89 1.83 11.86
CA THR A 183 -2.02 2.81 12.94
C THR A 183 -1.45 4.15 12.48
N SER A 184 -2.19 5.22 12.67
CA SER A 184 -1.73 6.59 12.39
C SER A 184 -2.07 7.48 13.58
N THR A 185 -1.05 8.05 14.20
CA THR A 185 -1.20 9.07 15.23
C THR A 185 -0.88 10.42 14.62
N LEU A 186 -1.86 11.33 14.61
CA LEU A 186 -1.72 12.70 14.12
C LEU A 186 -1.62 13.65 15.31
N THR A 187 -0.59 14.50 15.32
CA THR A 187 -0.32 15.48 16.38
C THR A 187 -0.39 16.88 15.81
N ALA A 188 -1.15 17.77 16.44
CA ALA A 188 -1.22 19.18 16.07
C ALA A 188 -0.06 19.94 16.72
N THR A 189 0.89 20.45 15.92
CA THR A 189 2.12 21.08 16.43
C THR A 189 2.13 22.60 16.36
N GLN A 190 1.19 23.20 15.62
CA GLN A 190 1.15 24.64 15.32
C GLN A 190 -0.27 25.23 15.47
N GLY A 191 -0.92 24.95 16.60
CA GLY A 191 -2.29 25.38 16.89
C GLY A 191 -3.32 24.28 16.65
N ASP A 192 -4.56 24.54 17.08
CA ASP A 192 -5.66 23.59 16.94
C ASP A 192 -5.95 23.25 15.47
N VAL A 193 -6.21 21.96 15.20
CA VAL A 193 -6.53 21.45 13.86
C VAL A 193 -7.89 20.75 13.87
N GLU A 194 -8.83 21.22 13.07
CA GLU A 194 -10.07 20.49 12.75
C GLU A 194 -9.84 19.63 11.50
N LEU A 195 -9.94 18.31 11.65
CA LEU A 195 -10.05 17.35 10.56
C LEU A 195 -11.51 17.22 10.13
N ASN A 196 -11.84 17.64 8.91
CA ASN A 196 -13.20 17.57 8.39
C ASN A 196 -13.20 17.23 6.89
N GLY A 197 -14.36 16.91 6.33
CA GLY A 197 -14.49 16.54 4.94
C GLY A 197 -15.82 15.90 4.61
N ASP A 198 -15.76 14.93 3.70
CA ASP A 198 -16.90 14.17 3.23
C ASP A 198 -16.48 12.69 3.02
N PRO A 199 -17.44 11.74 2.96
CA PRO A 199 -17.13 10.32 2.81
C PRO A 199 -16.26 10.02 1.60
N GLU A 200 -16.28 10.88 0.59
CA GLU A 200 -15.53 10.69 -0.63
C GLU A 200 -14.07 11.18 -0.57
N HIS A 201 -13.75 12.13 0.30
CA HIS A 201 -12.47 12.83 0.30
C HIS A 201 -11.87 13.03 1.70
N ALA A 202 -12.09 12.09 2.60
CA ALA A 202 -11.53 12.12 3.94
C ALA A 202 -11.34 10.73 4.55
N GLY A 203 -10.54 10.66 5.62
CA GLY A 203 -10.38 9.49 6.45
C GLY A 203 -9.29 8.53 5.99
N VAL A 204 -9.42 7.27 6.40
CA VAL A 204 -8.54 6.18 6.02
C VAL A 204 -9.24 5.36 4.95
N GLN A 205 -8.66 5.24 3.76
CA GLN A 205 -9.28 4.56 2.63
C GLN A 205 -8.46 3.38 2.15
N PHE A 206 -9.15 2.45 1.50
CA PHE A 206 -8.57 1.50 0.55
C PHE A 206 -9.05 1.88 -0.86
N ARG A 207 -8.10 2.09 -1.77
CA ARG A 207 -8.39 2.30 -3.19
C ARG A 207 -7.88 1.08 -3.98
N PRO A 208 -8.78 0.21 -4.48
CA PRO A 208 -8.38 -0.91 -5.29
C PRO A 208 -7.78 -0.44 -6.62
N SER A 209 -7.16 -1.39 -7.32
CA SER A 209 -6.54 -1.19 -8.64
C SER A 209 -7.42 -0.41 -9.61
N GLN A 210 -6.78 0.34 -10.53
CA GLN A 210 -7.46 1.07 -11.59
C GLN A 210 -8.36 0.15 -12.44
N GLN A 211 -8.00 -1.13 -12.58
CA GLN A 211 -8.81 -2.14 -13.26
C GLN A 211 -10.22 -2.27 -12.66
N VAL A 212 -10.37 -2.08 -11.34
CA VAL A 212 -11.68 -2.13 -10.66
C VAL A 212 -12.56 -0.95 -11.07
N ALA A 213 -11.97 0.21 -11.35
CA ALA A 213 -12.71 1.37 -11.85
C ALA A 213 -13.16 1.20 -13.32
N GLU A 214 -12.50 0.31 -14.06
CA GLU A 214 -12.77 0.02 -15.47
C GLU A 214 -13.80 -1.10 -15.61
N ASN A 215 -13.63 -2.20 -14.86
CA ASN A 215 -14.55 -3.35 -14.87
C ASN A 215 -15.74 -3.21 -13.92
N LYS A 216 -15.72 -2.21 -13.01
CA LYS A 216 -16.79 -1.92 -12.04
C LYS A 216 -17.17 -3.11 -11.16
N SER A 217 -16.19 -3.95 -10.82
CA SER A 217 -16.40 -5.22 -10.11
C SER A 217 -16.63 -5.09 -8.59
N ALA A 218 -16.50 -3.88 -8.02
CA ALA A 218 -16.57 -3.71 -6.57
C ALA A 218 -17.97 -4.05 -6.01
N ALA A 219 -18.01 -4.93 -5.01
CA ALA A 219 -19.22 -5.30 -4.28
C ALA A 219 -18.95 -5.32 -2.77
N TYR A 220 -19.91 -4.81 -1.99
CA TYR A 220 -19.73 -4.58 -0.54
C TYR A 220 -20.53 -5.55 0.31
N THR A 221 -19.89 -6.07 1.36
CA THR A 221 -20.52 -6.82 2.46
C THR A 221 -20.35 -6.03 3.76
N PHE A 222 -21.46 -5.79 4.45
CA PHE A 222 -21.46 -5.05 5.72
C PHE A 222 -21.48 -6.00 6.92
N HIS A 223 -21.47 -5.46 8.14
CA HIS A 223 -21.52 -6.26 9.38
C HIS A 223 -22.91 -6.85 9.70
N LYS A 224 -23.99 -6.26 9.19
CA LYS A 224 -25.36 -6.80 9.24
C LYS A 224 -26.15 -6.43 7.99
N GLU A 225 -27.31 -7.08 7.79
CA GLU A 225 -28.23 -6.74 6.71
C GLU A 225 -28.84 -5.34 6.92
N GLY A 226 -29.28 -4.72 5.83
CA GLY A 226 -30.02 -3.44 5.88
C GLY A 226 -29.18 -2.20 6.19
N ILE A 227 -27.85 -2.27 6.09
CA ILE A 227 -26.97 -1.10 6.24
C ILE A 227 -27.13 -0.16 5.06
N ASP A 228 -27.39 1.12 5.36
CA ASP A 228 -27.24 2.24 4.43
C ASP A 228 -25.91 2.95 4.73
N PRO A 229 -24.86 2.74 3.92
CA PRO A 229 -23.56 3.35 4.17
C PRO A 229 -23.57 4.89 4.09
N LYS A 230 -24.63 5.51 3.57
CA LYS A 230 -24.77 6.98 3.55
C LYS A 230 -25.34 7.54 4.85
N GLN A 231 -25.98 6.71 5.67
CA GLN A 231 -26.68 7.14 6.89
C GLN A 231 -26.07 6.52 8.14
N ASP A 232 -25.82 5.21 8.11
CA ASP A 232 -25.26 4.47 9.22
C ASP A 232 -23.83 4.91 9.50
N ARG A 233 -23.51 5.04 10.78
CA ARG A 233 -22.21 5.48 11.27
C ARG A 233 -21.54 4.38 12.08
N ASP A 234 -20.24 4.54 12.29
CA ASP A 234 -19.44 3.71 13.18
C ASP A 234 -19.54 2.22 12.84
N LEU A 235 -19.63 1.89 11.54
CA LEU A 235 -19.62 0.49 11.10
C LEU A 235 -18.32 -0.18 11.62
N PRO A 236 -18.42 -1.35 12.28
CA PRO A 236 -17.26 -2.04 12.83
C PRO A 236 -16.34 -2.58 11.72
N TRP A 237 -16.91 -2.95 10.58
CA TRP A 237 -16.16 -3.35 9.40
C TRP A 237 -17.03 -3.26 8.14
N VAL A 238 -16.34 -3.12 7.01
CA VAL A 238 -16.90 -3.28 5.66
C VAL A 238 -15.93 -4.14 4.87
N ALA A 239 -16.44 -5.13 4.14
CA ALA A 239 -15.65 -5.91 3.19
C ALA A 239 -16.01 -5.52 1.76
N GLU A 240 -15.00 -5.47 0.89
CA GLU A 240 -15.15 -5.28 -0.55
C GLU A 240 -14.62 -6.52 -1.27
N SER A 241 -15.37 -7.04 -2.25
CA SER A 241 -14.87 -7.97 -3.27
C SER A 241 -14.63 -7.22 -4.56
N PHE A 242 -13.54 -7.51 -5.26
CA PHE A 242 -13.19 -6.87 -6.53
C PHE A 242 -12.33 -7.79 -7.40
N GLN A 243 -12.23 -7.50 -8.69
CA GLN A 243 -11.48 -8.30 -9.65
C GLN A 243 -10.27 -7.54 -10.19
N VAL A 244 -9.10 -8.19 -10.19
CA VAL A 244 -7.85 -7.73 -10.81
C VAL A 244 -7.31 -8.85 -11.68
N GLY A 245 -7.15 -8.59 -12.97
CA GLY A 245 -6.96 -9.64 -13.96
C GLY A 245 -8.14 -10.62 -13.96
N ASP A 246 -7.83 -11.91 -13.99
CA ASP A 246 -8.84 -12.98 -13.90
C ASP A 246 -9.17 -13.36 -12.44
N ASP A 247 -8.39 -12.86 -11.47
CA ASP A 247 -8.51 -13.23 -10.07
C ASP A 247 -9.49 -12.33 -9.31
N TRP A 248 -10.32 -12.98 -8.48
CA TRP A 248 -11.08 -12.29 -7.44
C TRP A 248 -10.24 -12.07 -6.20
N TRP A 249 -10.43 -10.92 -5.57
CA TRP A 249 -9.85 -10.55 -4.30
C TRP A 249 -10.92 -9.97 -3.39
N SER A 250 -10.68 -10.03 -2.09
CA SER A 250 -11.48 -9.31 -1.11
C SER A 250 -10.61 -8.66 -0.05
N VAL A 251 -11.09 -7.54 0.47
CA VAL A 251 -10.47 -6.82 1.59
C VAL A 251 -11.54 -6.48 2.62
N GLN A 252 -11.35 -6.95 3.85
CA GLN A 252 -12.14 -6.51 4.99
C GLN A 252 -11.40 -5.36 5.69
N HIS A 253 -12.01 -4.18 5.70
CA HIS A 253 -11.54 -3.01 6.41
C HIS A 253 -12.26 -2.92 7.76
N MET A 254 -11.51 -3.10 8.83
CA MET A 254 -12.02 -3.16 10.21
C MET A 254 -11.67 -1.88 10.97
N ASN A 255 -12.69 -1.28 11.60
CA ASN A 255 -12.59 -0.07 12.41
C ASN A 255 -12.42 -0.45 13.88
N HIS A 256 -11.28 -0.09 14.48
CA HIS A 256 -11.02 -0.40 15.87
C HIS A 256 -12.01 0.35 16.80
N PRO A 257 -12.57 -0.29 17.84
CA PRO A 257 -13.55 0.35 18.73
C PRO A 257 -13.07 1.61 19.45
N SER A 258 -11.74 1.79 19.59
CA SER A 258 -11.12 2.97 20.20
C SER A 258 -11.02 4.18 19.25
N ASN A 259 -11.34 4.04 17.96
CA ASN A 259 -11.31 5.17 17.05
C ASN A 259 -12.36 6.22 17.43
N PRO A 260 -12.14 7.50 17.04
CA PRO A 260 -13.13 8.55 17.22
C PRO A 260 -14.50 8.17 16.66
N LYS A 261 -15.56 8.48 17.42
CA LYS A 261 -16.95 8.16 17.09
C LYS A 261 -17.54 9.09 16.03
N GLY A 262 -18.62 8.66 15.40
CA GLY A 262 -19.28 9.38 14.31
C GLY A 262 -18.66 9.10 12.95
N ALA A 263 -17.89 8.01 12.81
CA ALA A 263 -17.26 7.62 11.56
C ALA A 263 -18.31 7.38 10.48
N ARG A 264 -18.18 8.04 9.34
CA ARG A 264 -19.02 7.84 8.15
C ARG A 264 -18.24 7.08 7.11
N TRP A 265 -18.89 6.17 6.40
CA TRP A 265 -18.25 5.33 5.42
C TRP A 265 -18.62 5.74 4.01
N SER A 266 -17.65 5.75 3.10
CA SER A 266 -17.97 5.57 1.69
C SER A 266 -17.78 4.11 1.34
N ALA A 267 -18.86 3.41 1.01
CA ALA A 267 -18.85 1.99 0.62
C ALA A 267 -20.06 1.66 -0.26
N TYR A 268 -20.17 2.34 -1.41
CA TYR A 268 -21.36 2.25 -2.29
C TYR A 268 -21.04 2.55 -3.76
N ARG A 269 -19.75 2.58 -4.14
CA ARG A 269 -19.31 2.95 -5.48
C ARG A 269 -18.77 1.72 -6.20
N ASP A 270 -19.23 1.51 -7.43
CA ASP A 270 -18.82 0.40 -8.29
C ASP A 270 -17.32 0.42 -8.67
N TYR A 271 -16.67 1.58 -8.56
CA TYR A 271 -15.23 1.72 -8.78
C TYR A 271 -14.37 1.40 -7.55
N GLY A 272 -14.95 1.06 -6.39
CA GLY A 272 -14.26 0.38 -5.28
C GLY A 272 -13.48 1.25 -4.27
N ARG A 273 -13.43 2.58 -4.40
CA ARG A 273 -12.80 3.37 -3.31
C ARG A 273 -13.70 3.35 -2.09
N PHE A 274 -13.19 2.88 -0.95
CA PHE A 274 -13.98 2.80 0.27
C PHE A 274 -13.17 3.03 1.56
N GLY A 275 -13.85 3.47 2.62
CA GLY A 275 -13.24 3.69 3.92
C GLY A 275 -14.03 4.65 4.83
N PRO A 276 -13.73 4.65 6.15
CA PRO A 276 -14.31 5.57 7.11
C PRO A 276 -13.55 6.89 7.23
N PHE A 277 -14.28 7.96 7.53
CA PHE A 277 -13.73 9.20 8.05
C PHE A 277 -14.53 9.69 9.25
N THR A 278 -13.86 10.42 10.14
CA THR A 278 -14.48 11.06 11.30
C THR A 278 -14.11 12.55 11.30
N VAL A 279 -15.00 13.38 11.83
CA VAL A 279 -14.69 14.79 12.13
C VAL A 279 -14.09 14.86 13.53
N VAL A 280 -12.89 15.42 13.64
CA VAL A 280 -12.13 15.47 14.90
C VAL A 280 -11.44 16.82 15.01
N THR A 281 -11.45 17.42 16.19
CA THR A 281 -10.58 18.54 16.53
C THR A 281 -9.43 18.05 17.40
N ILE A 282 -8.20 18.36 17.01
CA ILE A 282 -6.98 18.07 17.76
C ILE A 282 -6.50 19.40 18.33
N ALA A 283 -6.44 19.51 19.65
CA ALA A 283 -5.92 20.70 20.30
C ALA A 283 -4.40 20.81 20.10
N ASN A 284 -3.85 22.01 20.16
CA ASN A 284 -2.41 22.22 20.05
C ASN A 284 -1.62 21.40 21.08
N GLY A 285 -0.63 20.63 20.60
CA GLY A 285 0.18 19.72 21.41
C GLY A 285 -0.44 18.34 21.67
N GLU A 286 -1.72 18.16 21.34
CA GLU A 286 -2.43 16.90 21.52
C GLU A 286 -2.37 16.02 20.26
N SER A 287 -2.77 14.76 20.44
CA SER A 287 -2.79 13.76 19.36
C SER A 287 -4.13 13.03 19.26
N VAL A 288 -4.47 12.57 18.06
CA VAL A 288 -5.51 11.56 17.84
C VAL A 288 -4.90 10.36 17.12
N THR A 289 -5.31 9.15 17.52
CA THR A 289 -4.86 7.91 16.88
C THR A 289 -6.01 7.23 16.15
N PHE A 290 -5.75 6.86 14.90
CA PHE A 290 -6.59 6.04 14.05
C PHE A 290 -6.01 4.62 13.92
N ARG A 291 -6.83 3.61 14.13
CA ARG A 291 -6.45 2.19 14.12
C ARG A 291 -7.40 1.39 13.23
N TYR A 292 -6.86 0.77 12.20
CA TYR A 292 -7.63 -0.04 11.26
C TYR A 292 -6.88 -1.33 10.95
N ARG A 293 -7.62 -2.36 10.55
CA ARG A 293 -7.06 -3.59 9.98
C ARG A 293 -7.60 -3.81 8.58
N PHE A 294 -6.72 -4.13 7.64
CA PHE A 294 -7.07 -4.61 6.31
C PHE A 294 -6.73 -6.10 6.24
N ARG A 295 -7.75 -6.95 6.18
CA ARG A 295 -7.58 -8.39 5.94
C ARG A 295 -7.84 -8.67 4.46
N VAL A 296 -6.78 -8.98 3.73
CA VAL A 296 -6.81 -9.25 2.29
C VAL A 296 -6.87 -10.76 2.07
N THR A 297 -7.77 -11.21 1.18
CA THR A 297 -7.98 -12.63 0.85
C THR A 297 -8.07 -12.80 -0.66
N LYS A 298 -7.49 -13.87 -1.20
CA LYS A 298 -7.71 -14.28 -2.59
C LYS A 298 -9.06 -15.01 -2.68
N GLY A 299 -9.89 -14.61 -3.64
CA GLY A 299 -11.28 -15.02 -3.78
C GLY A 299 -12.28 -13.91 -3.42
N LYS A 300 -13.57 -14.17 -3.70
CA LYS A 300 -14.66 -13.28 -3.31
C LYS A 300 -14.80 -13.20 -1.78
N SER A 301 -15.54 -12.21 -1.31
CA SER A 301 -15.83 -12.02 0.12
C SER A 301 -16.28 -13.32 0.77
N GLN A 302 -15.68 -13.60 1.91
CA GLN A 302 -16.16 -14.59 2.86
C GLN A 302 -17.58 -14.26 3.33
N ASP A 303 -18.26 -15.25 3.90
CA ASP A 303 -19.55 -15.01 4.53
C ASP A 303 -19.44 -14.09 5.76
N ARG A 304 -20.58 -13.54 6.17
CA ARG A 304 -20.67 -12.56 7.26
C ARG A 304 -20.19 -13.11 8.61
N GLU A 305 -20.36 -14.41 8.85
CA GLU A 305 -19.94 -15.06 10.09
C GLU A 305 -18.41 -15.15 10.18
N GLN A 306 -17.75 -15.55 9.09
CA GLN A 306 -16.30 -15.58 8.99
C GLN A 306 -15.66 -14.17 9.08
N LEU A 307 -16.30 -13.18 8.45
CA LEU A 307 -15.87 -11.78 8.57
C LEU A 307 -16.03 -11.27 10.00
N GLN A 308 -17.14 -11.60 10.66
CA GLN A 308 -17.36 -11.22 12.05
C GLN A 308 -16.36 -11.91 12.99
N ALA A 309 -16.07 -13.21 12.79
CA ALA A 309 -15.06 -13.93 13.55
C ALA A 309 -13.66 -13.31 13.40
N SER A 310 -13.31 -12.88 12.18
CA SER A 310 -12.06 -12.16 11.91
C SER A 310 -11.99 -10.82 12.64
N PHE A 311 -13.11 -10.08 12.68
CA PHE A 311 -13.19 -8.83 13.46
C PHE A 311 -13.10 -9.07 14.97
N ASP A 312 -13.71 -10.14 15.46
CA ASP A 312 -13.69 -10.51 16.87
C ASP A 312 -12.29 -10.89 17.38
N GLN A 313 -11.43 -11.40 16.49
CA GLN A 313 -10.00 -11.64 16.76
C GLN A 313 -9.18 -10.34 16.77
N TYR A 314 -9.59 -9.33 16.00
CA TYR A 314 -8.91 -8.04 15.93
C TYR A 314 -9.25 -7.12 17.11
N ARG A 315 -10.54 -7.05 17.48
CA ARG A 315 -10.96 -6.16 18.56
C ARG A 315 -10.37 -6.62 19.90
N PRO A 316 -10.07 -5.69 20.82
CA PRO A 316 -9.68 -6.06 22.16
C PRO A 316 -10.76 -6.93 22.78
N LYS A 317 -10.38 -8.06 23.39
CA LYS A 317 -11.32 -8.79 24.25
C LYS A 317 -11.69 -7.83 25.38
N GLN A 318 -12.97 -7.51 25.52
CA GLN A 318 -13.44 -6.85 26.74
C GLN A 318 -13.03 -7.75 27.91
N SER A 319 -12.35 -7.20 28.92
CA SER A 319 -12.22 -7.91 30.19
C SER A 319 -13.63 -8.24 30.64
N ARG A 320 -13.92 -9.52 30.88
CA ARG A 320 -15.14 -9.89 31.59
C ARG A 320 -14.91 -9.44 33.02
N ASP A 321 -15.33 -8.22 33.32
CA ASP A 321 -15.55 -7.81 34.71
C ASP A 321 -16.84 -8.48 35.16
N GLN A 322 -16.76 -9.75 35.58
CA GLN A 322 -17.64 -10.42 36.57
C GLN A 322 -16.87 -11.55 37.24
#